data_AF-A0A4Y8C523-F1
#
_entry.id   AF-A0A4Y8C523-F1
#
_cell.length_a   1.000
_cell.length_b   1.000
_cell.length_c   1.000
_cell.angle_alpha   90.00
_cell.angle_beta   90.00
_cell.angle_gamma   90.00
#
_symmetry.space_group_name_H-M   'P 1'
#
loop_
_entity.id
_entity.type
_entity.pdbx_description
1 polymer ?
#
loop_
_entity_poly.entity_id
_entity_poly.type
_entity_poly.pdbx_seq_one_letter_code
_entity_poly.pdbx_strand_id
1 'polypeptide(L)'
;ILISVLANVDFEKLQTIKAQNYVRIIPNTAAKYKASTTPYILKNSHFENEILDILKTFGSAYKLDNEIQMNAAMAISGCAPAFLAL
;
A
#
# COMPACT_ATOMS: atom_id res chain seq x y z
N ILE A 1 -9.19 -4.79 10.93
CA ILE A 1 -8.27 -4.85 9.77
C ILE A 1 -7.09 -3.94 10.09
N LEU A 2 -5.85 -4.31 9.76
CA LEU A 2 -4.70 -3.43 9.88
C LEU A 2 -4.21 -3.05 8.48
N ILE A 3 -4.14 -1.76 8.19
CA ILE A 3 -3.59 -1.21 6.93
C ILE A 3 -2.33 -0.41 7.29
N SER A 4 -1.17 -0.88 6.87
CA SER A 4 0.12 -0.23 7.13
C SER A 4 0.58 0.58 5.93
N VAL A 5 0.85 1.87 6.16
CA VAL A 5 1.52 2.80 5.22
C VAL A 5 3.03 2.91 5.46
N LEU A 6 3.57 2.10 6.38
CA LEU A 6 4.96 2.23 6.84
C LEU A 6 5.93 1.64 5.82
N ALA A 7 6.92 2.43 5.41
CA ALA A 7 8.05 1.93 4.63
C ALA A 7 8.91 0.96 5.46
N ASN A 8 9.48 -0.06 4.82
CA ASN A 8 10.43 -1.03 5.43
C ASN A 8 9.91 -1.81 6.66
N VAL A 9 8.59 -1.93 6.81
CA VAL A 9 7.97 -2.80 7.82
C VAL A 9 7.31 -3.98 7.10
N ASP A 10 7.73 -5.20 7.43
CA ASP A 10 7.20 -6.47 6.93
C ASP A 10 5.98 -6.97 7.72
N PHE A 11 5.34 -8.04 7.26
CA PHE A 11 4.20 -8.63 7.98
C PHE A 11 4.55 -9.16 9.38
N GLU A 12 5.76 -9.68 9.57
CA GLU A 12 6.19 -10.24 10.86
C GLU A 12 6.12 -9.18 11.97
N LYS A 13 6.66 -7.98 11.70
CA LYS A 13 6.58 -6.84 12.63
C LYS A 13 5.14 -6.38 12.88
N LEU A 14 4.28 -6.39 11.86
CA LEU A 14 2.89 -5.95 11.98
C LEU A 14 2.04 -6.91 12.82
N GLN A 15 2.35 -8.20 12.81
CA GLN A 15 1.60 -9.23 13.55
C GLN A 15 1.76 -9.14 15.08
N THR A 16 2.61 -8.23 15.58
CA THR A 16 2.63 -7.83 17.00
C THR A 16 1.31 -7.17 17.43
N ILE A 17 0.55 -6.60 16.50
CA ILE A 17 -0.76 -6.01 16.72
C ILE A 17 -1.82 -7.01 16.22
N LYS A 18 -2.71 -7.47 17.10
CA LYS A 18 -3.76 -8.43 16.71
C LYS A 18 -4.75 -7.82 15.71
N ALA A 19 -4.83 -8.40 14.52
CA ALA A 19 -5.82 -8.06 13.49
C ALA A 19 -6.28 -9.30 12.70
N GLN A 20 -7.48 -9.20 12.09
CA GLN A 20 -8.06 -10.27 11.24
C GLN A 20 -7.39 -10.39 9.86
N ASN A 21 -6.90 -9.27 9.33
CA ASN A 21 -6.08 -9.21 8.12
C ASN A 21 -5.06 -8.07 8.26
N TYR A 22 -3.95 -8.22 7.55
CA TYR A 22 -2.86 -7.27 7.46
C TYR A 22 -2.67 -6.90 6.00
N VAL A 23 -2.61 -5.60 5.75
CA VAL A 23 -2.36 -5.02 4.43
C VAL A 23 -1.13 -4.14 4.55
N ARG A 24 -0.23 -4.24 3.59
CA ARG A 24 0.85 -3.28 3.40
C ARG A 24 0.54 -2.48 2.14
N ILE A 25 0.57 -1.16 2.24
CA ILE A 25 0.25 -0.24 1.15
C ILE A 25 1.39 0.77 0.99
N ILE A 26 1.67 1.20 -0.24
CA ILE A 26 2.64 2.25 -0.53
C ILE A 26 1.93 3.41 -1.24
N PRO A 27 1.25 4.31 -0.49
CA PRO A 27 0.75 5.54 -1.08
C PRO A 27 1.90 6.51 -1.36
N ASN A 28 1.64 7.52 -2.19
CA ASN A 28 2.60 8.60 -2.46
C ASN A 28 1.97 9.98 -2.19
N THR A 29 2.76 11.04 -2.36
CA THR A 29 2.35 12.43 -2.08
C THR A 29 1.16 12.89 -2.93
N ALA A 30 0.92 12.28 -4.09
CA ALA A 30 -0.22 12.59 -4.96
C ALA A 30 -1.58 12.15 -4.36
N ALA A 31 -1.58 11.38 -3.25
CA ALA A 31 -2.79 11.04 -2.50
C ALA A 31 -3.57 12.29 -2.05
N LYS A 32 -2.86 13.40 -1.74
CA LYS A 32 -3.47 14.70 -1.42
C LYS A 32 -4.41 15.20 -2.51
N TYR A 33 -4.12 14.84 -3.77
CA TYR A 33 -4.88 15.23 -4.96
C TYR A 33 -5.75 14.09 -5.49
N LYS A 34 -5.97 13.03 -4.70
CA LYS A 34 -6.68 11.79 -5.10
C LYS A 34 -6.10 11.11 -6.34
N ALA A 35 -4.80 11.28 -6.57
CA ALA A 35 -4.09 10.78 -7.75
C ALA A 35 -2.93 9.84 -7.37
N SER A 36 -2.97 9.23 -6.19
CA SER A 36 -1.96 8.27 -5.77
C SER A 36 -2.00 7.01 -6.63
N THR A 37 -0.84 6.49 -6.98
CA THR A 37 -0.69 5.12 -7.47
C THR A 37 -0.20 4.28 -6.30
N THR A 38 -1.06 3.43 -5.76
CA THR A 38 -0.81 2.71 -4.50
C THR A 38 -0.69 1.21 -4.71
N PRO A 39 0.55 0.69 -4.79
CA PRO A 39 0.81 -0.74 -4.65
C PRO A 39 0.32 -1.23 -3.28
N TYR A 40 -0.28 -2.42 -3.25
CA TYR A 40 -0.68 -3.08 -2.01
C TYR A 40 -0.44 -4.59 -2.06
N ILE A 41 -0.23 -5.17 -0.88
CA ILE A 41 -0.19 -6.62 -0.70
C ILE A 41 -0.98 -7.01 0.54
N LEU A 42 -1.71 -8.11 0.42
CA LEU A 42 -2.57 -8.67 1.47
C LEU A 42 -1.92 -9.91 2.06
N LYS A 43 -1.99 -10.06 3.39
CA LYS A 43 -1.58 -11.32 4.04
C LYS A 43 -2.60 -12.44 3.82
N ASN A 44 -3.89 -12.10 3.78
CA ASN A 44 -4.99 -13.00 3.46
C ASN A 44 -6.13 -12.26 2.72
N SER A 45 -7.15 -12.99 2.25
CA SER A 45 -8.24 -12.44 1.44
C SER A 45 -9.38 -11.79 2.24
N HIS A 46 -9.34 -11.81 3.58
CA HIS A 46 -10.42 -11.24 4.38
C HIS A 46 -10.51 -9.73 4.17
N PHE A 47 -11.74 -9.23 3.93
CA PHE A 47 -12.04 -7.80 3.77
C PHE A 47 -11.38 -7.11 2.57
N GLU A 48 -10.93 -7.86 1.55
CA GLU A 48 -10.23 -7.29 0.38
C GLU A 48 -11.03 -6.17 -0.32
N ASN A 49 -12.34 -6.34 -0.49
CA ASN A 49 -13.19 -5.32 -1.13
C ASN A 49 -13.23 -4.02 -0.32
N GLU A 50 -13.39 -4.10 1.00
CA GLU A 50 -13.43 -2.92 1.87
C GLU A 50 -12.10 -2.17 1.86
N ILE A 51 -10.98 -2.91 1.87
CA ILE A 51 -9.64 -2.35 1.75
C ILE A 51 -9.47 -1.63 0.40
N LEU A 52 -9.92 -2.25 -0.69
CA LEU A 52 -9.89 -1.66 -2.03
C LEU A 52 -10.73 -0.40 -2.13
N ASP A 53 -11.91 -0.38 -1.52
CA ASP A 53 -12.78 0.79 -1.50
C ASP A 53 -12.10 1.96 -0.80
N ILE A 54 -11.41 1.72 0.32
CA ILE A 54 -10.59 2.73 1.02
C ILE A 54 -9.47 3.23 0.12
N LEU A 55 -8.67 2.33 -0.48
CA LEU A 55 -7.54 2.69 -1.33
C LEU A 55 -7.97 3.54 -2.54
N LYS A 56 -9.14 3.24 -3.12
CA LYS A 56 -9.69 3.96 -4.27
C LYS A 56 -10.17 5.37 -3.94
N THR A 57 -10.36 5.73 -2.67
CA THR A 57 -10.78 7.09 -2.29
C THR A 57 -9.70 8.16 -2.55
N PHE A 58 -8.43 7.75 -2.65
CA PHE A 58 -7.29 8.65 -2.83
C PHE A 58 -6.41 8.31 -4.04
N GLY A 59 -6.89 7.45 -4.94
CA GLY A 59 -6.23 7.16 -6.21
C GLY A 59 -6.50 5.76 -6.73
N SER A 60 -5.52 5.18 -7.40
CA SER A 60 -5.57 3.84 -7.98
C SER A 60 -4.81 2.83 -7.10
N ALA A 61 -5.33 1.62 -7.00
CA ALA A 61 -4.74 0.54 -6.20
C ALA A 61 -4.27 -0.62 -7.10
N TYR A 62 -3.05 -1.12 -6.85
CA TYR A 62 -2.45 -2.21 -7.62
C TYR A 62 -1.97 -3.33 -6.70
N LYS A 63 -2.54 -4.53 -6.84
CA LYS A 63 -2.16 -5.68 -6.04
C LYS A 63 -0.81 -6.21 -6.51
N LEU A 64 0.07 -6.51 -5.57
CA LEU A 64 1.32 -7.22 -5.82
C LEU A 64 1.17 -8.70 -5.51
N ASP A 65 1.98 -9.52 -6.18
CA ASP A 65 1.96 -10.98 -6.02
C ASP A 65 2.81 -11.43 -4.83
N ASN A 66 3.90 -10.72 -4.57
CA ASN A 66 4.85 -11.09 -3.52
C ASN A 66 5.40 -9.89 -2.76
N GLU A 67 5.87 -10.16 -1.54
CA GLU A 67 6.37 -9.13 -0.63
C GLU A 67 7.68 -8.48 -1.13
N ILE A 68 8.46 -9.24 -1.91
CA ILE A 68 9.74 -8.82 -2.50
C ILE A 68 9.53 -7.65 -3.49
N GLN A 69 8.42 -7.65 -4.21
CA GLN A 69 8.05 -6.57 -5.14
C GLN A 69 7.77 -5.23 -4.43
N MET A 70 7.50 -5.20 -3.12
CA MET A 70 7.18 -3.95 -2.42
C MET A 70 8.31 -2.91 -2.50
N ASN A 71 9.57 -3.34 -2.42
CA ASN A 71 10.70 -2.42 -2.49
C ASN A 71 10.82 -1.76 -3.88
N ALA A 72 10.63 -2.55 -4.94
CA ALA A 72 10.62 -2.04 -6.32
C ALA A 72 9.41 -1.13 -6.55
N ALA A 73 8.24 -1.54 -6.08
CA ALA A 73 7.01 -0.76 -6.18
C ALA A 73 7.12 0.58 -5.45
N MET A 74 7.80 0.62 -4.30
CA MET A 74 8.10 1.85 -3.55
C MET A 74 9.01 2.79 -4.34
N ALA A 75 10.10 2.26 -4.89
CA ALA A 75 11.05 3.07 -5.66
C ALA A 75 10.38 3.76 -6.86
N ILE A 76 9.44 3.08 -7.52
CA ILE A 76 8.71 3.65 -8.66
C ILE A 76 7.58 4.58 -8.19
N SER A 77 6.63 4.07 -7.38
CA SER A 77 5.43 4.81 -7.01
C SER A 77 5.69 5.98 -6.06
N GLY A 78 6.62 5.80 -5.11
CA GLY A 78 6.96 6.79 -4.10
C GLY A 78 7.80 7.94 -4.66
N CYS A 79 8.76 7.63 -5.55
CA CYS A 79 9.67 8.64 -6.12
C CYS A 79 9.13 9.28 -7.41
N ALA A 80 8.13 8.69 -8.08
CA ALA A 80 7.57 9.22 -9.31
C ALA A 80 7.18 10.71 -9.24
N PRO A 81 6.51 11.21 -8.16
CA PRO A 81 6.22 12.63 -8.05
C PRO A 81 7.48 13.50 -8.12
N ALA A 82 8.56 13.12 -7.42
CA ALA A 82 9.81 13.86 -7.44
C ALA A 82 10.47 13.84 -8.84
N PHE A 83 10.47 12.71 -9.53
CA PHE A 83 11.00 12.61 -10.89
C PHE A 83 10.20 13.42 -11.91
N LEU A 84 8.90 13.59 -11.68
CA LEU A 84 8.01 14.39 -12.52
C LEU A 84 7.91 15.86 -12.07
N ALA A 85 8.67 16.26 -11.04
CA ALA A 85 8.65 17.59 -10.44
C ALA A 85 7.26 18.03 -9.90
N LEU A 86 6.47 17.07 -9.40
CA LEU A 86 5.18 17.29 -8.73
C LEU A 86 5.34 17.55 -7.23
#